data_AF-A0A2V2Q1J2-F1
#
_entry.id   AF-A0A2V2Q1J2-F1
#
_cell.length_a   1.000
_cell.length_b   1.000
_cell.length_c   1.000
_cell.angle_alpha   90.00
_cell.angle_beta   90.00
_cell.angle_gamma   90.00
#
_symmetry.space_group_name_H-M   'P 1'
#
loop_
_entity.id
_entity.type
_entity.pdbx_description
1 polymer ?
#
loop_
_entity_poly.entity_id
_entity_poly.type
_entity_poly.pdbx_seq_one_letter_code
_entity_poly.pdbx_strand_id
1 'polypeptide(L)'
;MTSTDAATEGHEAAALLERTRAIVDPHLRSAVESLPGGIRRIAMYHFGWENADGTPAAGQAGKAIRPALVLAAARALGGDPERAVR
;
A
#
# COMPACT_ATOMS: atom_id res chain seq x y z
N MET A 1 -33.60 7.70 -1.17
CA MET A 1 -32.50 8.44 -1.81
C MET A 1 -31.31 8.38 -0.87
N THR A 2 -30.71 7.19 -0.71
CA THR A 2 -29.67 6.90 0.32
C THR A 2 -28.82 5.70 -0.08
N SER A 3 -29.41 4.71 -0.78
CA SER A 3 -28.69 3.50 -1.19
C SER A 3 -27.73 3.71 -2.37
N THR A 4 -27.98 4.69 -3.24
CA THR A 4 -27.15 4.96 -4.41
C THR A 4 -25.90 5.76 -4.02
N ASP A 5 -26.02 6.73 -3.12
CA ASP A 5 -24.89 7.54 -2.65
C ASP A 5 -23.88 6.70 -1.88
N ALA A 6 -24.34 5.82 -0.98
CA ALA A 6 -23.47 4.92 -0.23
C ALA A 6 -22.68 3.95 -1.14
N ALA A 7 -23.29 3.49 -2.24
CA ALA A 7 -22.61 2.64 -3.21
C ALA A 7 -21.55 3.42 -4.01
N THR A 8 -21.83 4.68 -4.36
CA THR A 8 -20.87 5.57 -5.04
C THR A 8 -19.69 5.91 -4.13
N GLU A 9 -19.95 6.31 -2.88
CA GLU A 9 -18.92 6.59 -1.87
C GLU A 9 -17.99 5.39 -1.65
N GLY A 10 -18.57 4.17 -1.60
CA GLY A 10 -17.80 2.93 -1.50
C GLY A 10 -16.86 2.70 -2.70
N HIS A 11 -17.32 2.99 -3.92
CA HIS A 11 -16.47 2.90 -5.11
C HIS A 11 -15.35 3.94 -5.11
N GLU A 12 -15.65 5.17 -4.71
CA GLU A 12 -14.64 6.23 -4.60
C GLU A 12 -13.57 5.89 -3.57
N ALA A 13 -13.98 5.38 -2.41
CA ALA A 13 -13.06 4.90 -1.38
C ALA A 13 -12.17 3.76 -1.89
N ALA A 14 -12.74 2.78 -2.59
CA ALA A 14 -11.97 1.68 -3.18
C ALA A 14 -10.95 2.18 -4.21
N ALA A 15 -11.36 3.10 -5.09
CA ALA A 15 -10.48 3.70 -6.10
C ALA A 15 -9.34 4.53 -5.48
N LEU A 16 -9.62 5.27 -4.39
CA LEU A 16 -8.60 6.00 -3.64
C LEU A 16 -7.55 5.05 -3.04
N LEU A 17 -7.99 3.92 -2.47
CA LEU A 17 -7.09 2.92 -1.91
C LEU A 17 -6.29 2.19 -2.99
N GLU A 18 -6.88 1.96 -4.16
CA GLU A 18 -6.17 1.42 -5.33
C GLU A 18 -5.03 2.33 -5.76
N ARG A 19 -5.33 3.61 -5.94
CA ARG A 19 -4.32 4.61 -6.30
C ARG A 19 -3.23 4.74 -5.24
N THR A 20 -3.60 4.65 -3.98
CA THR A 20 -2.63 4.68 -2.87
C THR A 20 -1.66 3.51 -2.97
N ARG A 21 -2.15 2.29 -3.24
CA ARG A 21 -1.30 1.10 -3.41
C ARG A 21 -0.37 1.23 -4.61
N ALA A 22 -0.89 1.71 -5.74
CA ALA A 22 -0.07 1.96 -6.93
C ALA A 22 1.10 2.93 -6.67
N ILE A 23 0.93 3.90 -5.77
CA ILE A 23 1.99 4.82 -5.37
C ILE A 23 2.96 4.16 -4.39
N VAL A 24 2.46 3.44 -3.38
CA VAL A 24 3.26 2.99 -2.23
C VAL A 24 3.99 1.67 -2.49
N ASP A 25 3.35 0.73 -3.19
CA ASP A 25 3.85 -0.63 -3.33
C ASP A 25 5.24 -0.71 -3.97
N PRO A 26 5.58 0.07 -5.02
CA PRO A 26 6.94 0.06 -5.59
C PRO A 26 8.01 0.51 -4.59
N HIS A 27 7.73 1.56 -3.80
CA HIS A 27 8.65 2.05 -2.77
C HIS A 27 8.82 1.05 -1.64
N LEU A 28 7.71 0.43 -1.19
CA LEU A 28 7.74 -0.62 -0.18
C LEU A 28 8.55 -1.83 -0.65
N ARG A 29 8.38 -2.23 -1.92
CA ARG A 29 9.13 -3.33 -2.52
C ARG A 29 10.63 -3.04 -2.53
N SER A 30 11.00 -1.87 -3.04
CA SER A 30 12.40 -1.45 -3.12
C SER A 30 13.06 -1.36 -1.74
N ALA A 31 12.35 -0.82 -0.75
CA ALA A 31 12.82 -0.75 0.62
C ALA A 31 13.09 -2.15 1.22
N VAL A 32 12.17 -3.09 1.01
CA VAL A 32 12.34 -4.48 1.49
C VAL A 32 13.47 -5.21 0.75
N GLU A 33 13.59 -5.02 -0.55
CA GLU A 33 14.67 -5.61 -1.37
C GLU A 33 16.06 -5.16 -0.93
N SER A 34 16.17 -3.91 -0.43
CA SER A 34 17.43 -3.34 0.08
C SER A 34 17.91 -3.94 1.40
N LEU A 35 17.07 -4.70 2.12
CA LEU A 35 17.39 -5.25 3.44
C LEU A 35 18.46 -6.37 3.33
N PRO A 36 19.29 -6.58 4.38
CA PRO A 36 20.19 -7.73 4.47
C PRO A 36 19.43 -9.06 4.36
N GLY A 37 20.05 -10.09 3.77
CA GLY A 37 19.37 -11.32 3.34
C GLY A 37 18.48 -11.99 4.39
N GLY A 38 18.95 -12.10 5.65
CA GLY A 38 18.16 -12.70 6.73
C GLY A 38 16.89 -11.90 7.07
N ILE A 39 17.02 -10.58 7.17
CA ILE A 39 15.91 -9.67 7.48
C ILE A 39 14.96 -9.59 6.30
N ARG A 40 15.49 -9.52 5.07
CA ARG A 40 14.71 -9.49 3.83
C ARG A 40 13.80 -10.71 3.74
N ARG A 41 14.31 -11.90 4.02
CA ARG A 41 13.51 -13.15 3.95
C ARG A 41 12.33 -13.13 4.93
N ILE A 42 12.55 -12.62 6.15
CA ILE A 42 11.48 -12.46 7.15
C ILE A 42 10.45 -11.46 6.66
N ALA A 43 10.88 -10.32 6.10
CA ALA A 43 9.99 -9.31 5.56
C ALA A 43 9.17 -9.83 4.37
N MET A 44 9.79 -10.49 3.40
CA MET A 44 9.10 -11.08 2.24
C MET A 44 8.01 -12.06 2.68
N TYR A 45 8.30 -12.95 3.64
CA TYR A 45 7.31 -13.84 4.22
C TYR A 45 6.18 -13.09 4.94
N HIS A 46 6.52 -12.10 5.76
CA HIS A 46 5.54 -11.34 6.53
C HIS A 46 4.57 -10.54 5.64
N PHE A 47 5.07 -10.01 4.54
CA PHE A 47 4.23 -9.36 3.52
C PHE A 47 3.44 -10.35 2.65
N GLY A 48 3.62 -11.67 2.84
CA GLY A 48 2.98 -12.71 2.04
C GLY A 48 3.50 -12.77 0.60
N TRP A 49 4.70 -12.25 0.36
CA TRP A 49 5.33 -12.18 -0.96
C TRP A 49 6.13 -13.43 -1.30
N GLU A 50 6.59 -14.14 -0.28
CA GLU A 50 7.20 -15.45 -0.39
C GLU A 50 6.57 -16.39 0.64
N ASN A 51 6.52 -17.69 0.33
CA ASN A 51 6.22 -18.73 1.28
C ASN A 51 7.43 -19.00 2.20
N ALA A 52 7.26 -19.83 3.22
CA ALA A 52 8.32 -20.16 4.18
C ALA A 52 9.56 -20.82 3.53
N ASP A 53 9.38 -21.45 2.37
CA ASP A 53 10.44 -22.06 1.56
C ASP A 53 11.12 -21.10 0.56
N GLY A 54 10.67 -19.84 0.51
CA GLY A 54 11.18 -18.81 -0.39
C GLY A 54 10.53 -18.80 -1.78
N THR A 55 9.52 -19.64 -2.04
CA THR A 55 8.78 -19.60 -3.31
C THR A 55 7.86 -18.38 -3.36
N PRO A 56 7.62 -17.74 -4.54
CA PRO A 56 6.73 -16.60 -4.64
C PRO A 56 5.31 -16.90 -4.17
N ALA A 57 4.69 -15.94 -3.48
CA ALA A 57 3.32 -16.03 -3.00
C ALA A 57 2.48 -14.83 -3.47
N ALA A 58 1.20 -15.10 -3.74
CA ALA A 58 0.20 -14.08 -4.06
C ALA A 58 -0.49 -13.59 -2.77
N GLY A 59 0.31 -13.06 -1.84
CA GLY A 59 -0.20 -12.50 -0.60
C GLY A 59 -1.20 -11.39 -0.84
N GLN A 60 -2.18 -11.27 0.05
CA GLN A 60 -3.17 -10.20 -0.04
C GLN A 60 -2.52 -8.84 0.26
N ALA A 61 -2.74 -7.88 -0.64
CA ALA A 61 -2.37 -6.50 -0.41
C ALA A 61 -3.08 -5.97 0.85
N GLY A 62 -2.34 -5.22 1.68
CA GLY A 62 -2.92 -4.56 2.85
C GLY A 62 -4.00 -3.55 2.45
N LYS A 63 -4.87 -3.18 3.40
CA LYS A 63 -6.01 -2.27 3.18
C LYS A 63 -5.63 -0.85 2.70
N ALA A 64 -4.35 -0.48 2.71
CA ALA A 64 -3.82 0.82 2.31
C ALA A 64 -4.39 2.07 3.04
N ILE A 65 -5.16 1.89 4.11
CA ILE A 65 -5.77 3.00 4.86
C ILE A 65 -4.71 3.95 5.46
N ARG A 66 -3.69 3.40 6.12
CA ARG A 66 -2.62 4.20 6.75
C ARG A 66 -1.84 5.03 5.72
N PRO A 67 -1.31 4.47 4.63
CA PRO A 67 -0.66 5.30 3.62
C PRO A 67 -1.62 6.28 2.95
N ALA A 68 -2.89 5.91 2.71
CA ALA A 68 -3.87 6.83 2.11
C ALA A 68 -4.05 8.09 2.98
N LEU A 69 -4.10 7.92 4.30
CA LEU A 69 -4.19 9.03 5.24
C LEU A 69 -2.95 9.94 5.19
N VAL A 70 -1.75 9.35 5.11
CA VAL A 70 -0.49 10.11 4.98
C VAL A 70 -0.48 10.92 3.69
N LEU A 71 -0.83 10.30 2.56
CA LEU A 71 -0.89 10.98 1.27
C LEU A 71 -1.95 12.10 1.27
N ALA A 72 -3.12 11.86 1.87
CA ALA A 72 -4.17 12.86 2.01
C ALA A 72 -3.73 14.04 2.87
N ALA A 73 -3.05 13.79 4.00
CA ALA A 73 -2.50 14.83 4.85
C ALA A 73 -1.43 15.67 4.13
N ALA A 74 -0.53 15.03 3.37
CA ALA A 74 0.45 15.73 2.54
C ALA A 74 -0.22 16.66 1.53
N ARG A 75 -1.26 16.19 0.81
CA ARG A 75 -2.04 17.01 -0.12
C ARG A 75 -2.73 18.17 0.57
N ALA A 76 -3.38 17.92 1.71
CA ALA A 76 -4.13 18.93 2.45
C ALA A 76 -3.24 20.11 2.91
N LEU A 77 -1.95 19.84 3.13
CA LEU A 77 -0.96 20.84 3.50
C LEU A 77 -0.23 21.47 2.29
N GLY A 78 -0.66 21.17 1.06
CA GLY A 78 -0.04 21.66 -0.18
C GLY A 78 1.27 20.96 -0.56
N GLY A 79 1.59 19.85 0.09
CA GLY A 79 2.77 19.03 -0.20
C GLY A 79 2.54 18.08 -1.38
N ASP A 80 3.63 17.69 -2.03
CA ASP A 80 3.64 16.65 -3.04
C ASP A 80 3.54 15.25 -2.37
N PRO A 81 2.50 14.47 -2.65
CA PRO A 81 2.32 13.11 -2.13
C PRO A 81 3.50 12.17 -2.43
N GLU A 82 4.17 12.32 -3.57
CA GLU A 82 5.30 11.46 -3.92
C GLU A 82 6.50 11.67 -2.98
N ARG A 83 6.62 12.86 -2.40
CA ARG A 83 7.66 13.14 -1.40
C ARG A 83 7.39 12.46 -0.07
N ALA A 84 6.15 12.05 0.21
CA ALA A 84 5.77 11.38 1.45
C ALA A 84 6.07 9.86 1.45
N VAL A 85 6.49 9.30 0.31
CA VAL A 85 6.81 7.86 0.16
C VAL A 85 8.30 7.60 -0.11
N ARG A 86 9.13 8.64 -0.04
CA ARG A 86 10.59 8.58 -0.22
C ARG A 86 11.32 8.39 1.11
#